data_AF-A0A8J5RNV1-F1
#
_entry.id   AF-A0A8J5RNV1-F1
#
_cell.length_a   1.000
_cell.length_b   1.000
_cell.length_c   1.000
_cell.angle_alpha   90.00
_cell.angle_beta   90.00
_cell.angle_gamma   90.00
#
_symmetry.space_group_name_H-M   'P 1'
#
loop_
_entity.id
_entity.type
_entity.pdbx_description
1 polymer ?
#
loop_
_entity_poly.entity_id
_entity_poly.type
_entity_poly.pdbx_seq_one_letter_code
_entity_poly.pdbx_strand_id
1 'polypeptide(L)'
;MITLTGFMFLLTSAFLGFYYSPHLDTAPPRWVHLAHGLLLFLYQTFDAVDGKQARRTNSSSPLGELFDHGCDALACAFESLAFGSTAMCGKATFWYWFIAAVPFYCATWEHFFTNTLILPIVNGPTEGLMLIYLCHFFTFFTGAQWWAQDFRKSIPLLNWVPLVPEIPLYNIALFLMIAFAVIPTVGSNIHNVYKVVEARKGSMLLALAMLFPFGLLLAGVLVWSYLSPSDIMRNQPHLLIIGTGFAFGFLVGRMILAHLCDEPKGLKTGMCMVIA
;
A
#
# COMPACT_ATOMS: atom_id res chain seq x y z
N MET A 1 -1.25 21.77 1.70
CA MET A 1 -0.82 21.88 3.12
C MET A 1 -1.44 20.79 3.96
N ILE A 2 -2.76 20.59 3.90
CA ILE A 2 -3.45 19.48 4.61
C ILE A 2 -2.83 18.12 4.24
N THR A 3 -2.70 17.83 2.94
CA THR A 3 -2.01 16.63 2.41
C THR A 3 -0.64 16.40 3.06
N LEU A 4 0.24 17.42 3.03
CA LEU A 4 1.60 17.33 3.58
C LEU A 4 1.57 17.10 5.10
N THR A 5 0.68 17.79 5.82
CA THR A 5 0.52 17.57 7.27
C THR A 5 0.03 16.15 7.56
N GLY A 6 -0.93 15.64 6.79
CA GLY A 6 -1.37 14.25 6.86
C GLY A 6 -0.20 13.28 6.64
N PHE A 7 0.57 13.50 5.57
CA PHE A 7 1.73 12.68 5.24
C PHE A 7 2.81 12.67 6.34
N MET A 8 3.03 13.79 7.02
CA MET A 8 3.96 13.86 8.16
C MET A 8 3.56 12.94 9.33
N PHE A 9 2.26 12.63 9.50
CA PHE A 9 1.84 11.65 10.49
C PHE A 9 2.34 10.24 10.14
N LEU A 10 2.30 9.86 8.86
CA LEU A 10 2.83 8.58 8.39
C LEU A 10 4.35 8.48 8.55
N LEU A 11 5.08 9.56 8.22
CA LEU A 11 6.53 9.60 8.43
C LEU A 11 6.89 9.46 9.91
N THR A 12 6.15 10.14 10.78
CA THR A 12 6.33 10.04 12.24
C THR A 12 6.03 8.61 12.71
N SER A 13 4.95 8.01 12.22
CA SER A 13 4.55 6.63 12.52
C SER A 13 5.66 5.65 12.13
N ALA A 14 6.13 5.71 10.88
CA ALA A 14 7.20 4.84 10.40
C ALA A 14 8.52 5.05 11.16
N PHE A 15 8.85 6.29 11.54
CA PHE A 15 10.03 6.59 12.36
C PHE A 15 9.95 5.94 13.75
N LEU A 16 8.78 5.98 14.41
CA LEU A 16 8.58 5.28 15.68
C LEU A 16 8.79 3.77 15.52
N GLY A 17 8.28 3.19 14.44
CA GLY A 17 8.50 1.78 14.10
C GLY A 17 9.99 1.46 13.94
N PHE A 18 10.72 2.27 13.19
CA PHE A 18 12.17 2.14 13.01
C PHE A 18 12.94 2.22 14.32
N TYR A 19 12.60 3.18 15.19
CA TYR A 19 13.31 3.40 16.44
C TYR A 19 13.09 2.27 17.46
N TYR A 20 11.85 1.77 17.59
CA TYR A 20 11.51 0.75 18.60
C TYR A 20 11.57 -0.70 18.08
N SER A 21 11.48 -0.91 16.78
CA SER A 21 11.51 -2.23 16.14
C SER A 21 12.29 -2.18 14.81
N PRO A 22 13.63 -1.99 14.85
CA PRO A 22 14.44 -1.72 13.65
C PRO A 22 14.41 -2.85 12.60
N HIS A 23 14.16 -4.09 13.04
CA HIS A 23 14.01 -5.26 12.18
C HIS A 23 12.55 -5.71 12.03
N LEU A 24 11.60 -4.99 12.64
CA LEU A 24 10.15 -5.27 12.63
C LEU A 24 9.77 -6.64 13.24
N ASP A 25 10.69 -7.29 13.94
CA ASP A 25 10.55 -8.62 14.55
C ASP A 25 10.64 -8.59 16.09
N THR A 26 10.79 -7.40 16.66
CA THR A 26 10.75 -7.16 18.11
C THR A 26 9.49 -6.38 18.47
N ALA A 27 8.87 -6.75 19.60
CA ALA A 27 7.68 -6.06 20.07
C ALA A 27 8.05 -4.64 20.57
N PRO A 28 7.53 -3.57 19.94
CA PRO A 28 7.76 -2.22 20.45
C PRO A 28 6.96 -2.00 21.75
N PRO A 29 7.27 -0.95 22.54
CA PRO A 29 6.44 -0.56 23.68
C PRO A 29 4.99 -0.33 23.25
N ARG A 30 4.03 -0.74 24.09
CA ARG A 30 2.61 -0.77 23.70
C ARG A 30 2.06 0.56 23.20
N TRP A 31 2.52 1.67 23.79
CA TRP A 31 2.10 3.02 23.38
C TRP A 31 2.45 3.34 21.91
N VAL A 32 3.46 2.68 21.33
CA VAL A 32 3.83 2.84 19.93
C VAL A 32 2.70 2.36 19.01
N HIS A 33 2.01 1.27 19.36
CA HIS A 33 0.81 0.82 18.63
C HIS A 33 -0.32 1.84 18.72
N LEU A 34 -0.54 2.43 19.90
CA LEU A 34 -1.52 3.51 20.06
C LEU A 34 -1.17 4.72 19.19
N ALA A 35 0.11 5.10 19.16
CA ALA A 35 0.61 6.17 18.29
C ALA A 35 0.41 5.84 16.81
N HIS A 36 0.77 4.64 16.34
CA HIS A 36 0.52 4.21 14.95
C HIS A 36 -0.96 4.35 14.57
N GLY A 37 -1.87 3.87 15.43
CA GLY A 37 -3.31 3.97 15.17
C GLY A 37 -3.81 5.42 15.12
N LEU A 38 -3.39 6.27 16.06
CA LEU A 38 -3.77 7.69 16.08
C LEU A 38 -3.23 8.45 14.87
N LEU A 39 -1.97 8.22 14.50
CA LEU A 39 -1.32 8.89 13.38
C LEU A 39 -1.95 8.47 12.05
N LEU A 40 -2.29 7.18 11.88
CA LEU A 40 -2.97 6.71 10.67
C LEU A 40 -4.40 7.25 10.57
N PHE A 41 -5.14 7.27 11.69
CA PHE A 41 -6.47 7.88 11.74
C PHE A 41 -6.43 9.37 11.34
N LEU A 42 -5.45 10.11 11.85
CA LEU A 42 -5.26 11.52 11.48
C LEU A 42 -4.87 11.67 10.00
N TYR A 43 -3.97 10.84 9.48
CA TYR A 43 -3.64 10.83 8.05
C TYR A 43 -4.88 10.62 7.20
N GLN A 44 -5.65 9.55 7.44
CA GLN A 44 -6.87 9.26 6.69
C GLN A 44 -7.87 10.44 6.76
N THR A 45 -8.01 11.04 7.95
CA THR A 45 -8.90 12.19 8.13
C THR A 45 -8.45 13.38 7.28
N PHE A 46 -7.14 13.66 7.25
CA PHE A 46 -6.56 14.79 6.52
C PHE A 46 -6.65 14.59 5.01
N ASP A 47 -6.33 13.39 4.55
CA ASP A 47 -6.53 12.93 3.17
C ASP A 47 -7.99 13.12 2.73
N ALA A 48 -8.96 12.59 3.49
CA ALA A 48 -10.38 12.68 3.13
C ALA A 48 -10.97 14.10 3.09
N VAL A 49 -10.30 15.10 3.67
CA VAL A 49 -10.78 16.50 3.73
C VAL A 49 -10.02 17.45 2.81
N ASP A 50 -8.85 17.10 2.30
CA ASP A 50 -8.00 18.05 1.59
C ASP A 50 -8.60 18.50 0.24
N GLY A 51 -9.11 17.58 -0.58
CA GLY A 51 -9.75 17.87 -1.86
C GLY A 51 -11.10 18.55 -1.66
N LYS A 52 -11.82 18.20 -0.59
CA LYS A 52 -13.06 18.90 -0.19
C LYS A 52 -12.75 20.35 0.17
N GLN A 53 -11.67 20.57 0.92
CA GLN A 53 -11.23 21.89 1.30
C GLN A 53 -10.75 22.68 0.09
N ALA A 54 -9.95 22.08 -0.80
CA ALA A 54 -9.46 22.73 -2.00
C ALA A 54 -10.60 23.21 -2.92
N ARG A 55 -11.66 22.39 -3.06
CA ARG A 55 -12.88 22.79 -3.79
C ARG A 55 -13.60 23.94 -3.09
N ARG A 56 -13.76 23.87 -1.75
CA ARG A 56 -14.40 24.93 -0.96
C ARG A 56 -13.68 26.28 -1.08
N THR A 57 -12.35 26.27 -1.17
CA THR A 57 -11.53 27.49 -1.26
C THR A 57 -11.16 27.88 -2.68
N ASN A 58 -11.71 27.24 -3.70
CA ASN A 58 -11.35 27.45 -5.12
C ASN A 58 -9.84 27.36 -5.40
N SER A 59 -9.16 26.43 -4.71
CA SER A 59 -7.72 26.21 -4.83
C SER A 59 -7.36 24.82 -5.37
N SER A 60 -8.31 24.13 -6.00
CA SER A 60 -8.07 22.86 -6.69
C SER A 60 -7.13 23.07 -7.89
N SER A 61 -6.18 22.15 -8.10
CA SER A 61 -5.25 22.19 -9.23
C SER A 61 -4.74 20.79 -9.58
N PRO A 62 -4.32 20.56 -10.84
CA PRO A 62 -3.68 19.30 -11.25
C PRO A 62 -2.42 18.97 -10.44
N LEU A 63 -1.64 19.99 -10.07
CA LEU A 63 -0.47 19.81 -9.21
C LEU A 63 -0.87 19.35 -7.80
N GLY A 64 -1.98 19.87 -7.28
CA GLY A 64 -2.55 19.43 -6.00
C GLY A 64 -2.93 17.96 -6.04
N GLU A 65 -3.62 17.52 -7.09
CA GLU A 65 -3.99 16.11 -7.29
C GLU A 65 -2.76 15.20 -7.44
N LEU A 66 -1.75 15.63 -8.22
CA LEU A 66 -0.50 14.90 -8.35
C LEU A 66 0.23 14.73 -7.01
N PHE A 67 0.23 15.79 -6.19
CA PHE A 67 0.88 15.76 -4.88
C PHE A 67 0.13 14.86 -3.89
N ASP A 68 -1.19 14.95 -3.88
CA ASP A 68 -2.09 14.15 -3.03
C ASP A 68 -1.95 12.65 -3.27
N HIS A 69 -2.24 12.21 -4.49
CA HIS A 69 -2.09 10.81 -4.87
C HIS A 69 -0.63 10.33 -4.78
N GLY A 70 0.35 11.22 -4.94
CA GLY A 70 1.77 10.93 -4.72
C GLY A 70 2.08 10.60 -3.26
N CYS A 71 1.50 11.34 -2.32
CA CYS A 71 1.57 11.04 -0.89
C CYS A 71 0.89 9.70 -0.57
N ASP A 72 -0.27 9.39 -1.16
CA ASP A 72 -0.96 8.11 -0.97
C ASP A 72 -0.17 6.92 -1.49
N ALA A 73 0.55 7.10 -2.61
CA ALA A 73 1.44 6.09 -3.13
C ALA A 73 2.55 5.75 -2.12
N LEU A 74 3.15 6.78 -1.52
CA LEU A 74 4.18 6.60 -0.50
C LEU A 74 3.60 6.07 0.82
N ALA A 75 2.34 6.37 1.13
CA ALA A 75 1.65 5.85 2.29
C ALA A 75 1.63 4.31 2.31
N CYS A 76 1.54 3.67 1.13
CA CYS A 76 1.66 2.20 1.02
C CYS A 76 2.93 1.66 1.69
N ALA A 77 4.06 2.36 1.58
CA ALA A 77 5.33 1.95 2.18
C ALA A 77 5.41 2.28 3.67
N PHE A 78 5.14 3.54 4.03
CA PHE A 78 5.25 4.00 5.42
C PHE A 78 4.24 3.31 6.34
N GLU A 79 3.01 3.09 5.88
CA GLU A 79 2.02 2.39 6.67
C GLU A 79 2.32 0.89 6.77
N SER A 80 2.87 0.27 5.72
CA SER A 80 3.30 -1.13 5.82
C SER A 80 4.40 -1.32 6.86
N LEU A 81 5.32 -0.36 7.01
CA LEU A 81 6.33 -0.39 8.07
C LEU A 81 5.72 -0.26 9.48
N ALA A 82 4.78 0.68 9.66
CA ALA A 82 4.05 0.83 10.91
C ALA A 82 3.26 -0.45 11.26
N PHE A 83 2.57 -1.04 10.28
CA PHE A 83 1.87 -2.30 10.46
C PHE A 83 2.83 -3.46 10.74
N GLY A 84 3.97 -3.54 10.06
CA GLY A 84 5.01 -4.54 10.32
C GLY A 84 5.52 -4.50 11.75
N SER A 85 5.74 -3.29 12.29
CA SER A 85 6.11 -3.04 13.69
C SER A 85 5.00 -3.52 14.64
N THR A 86 3.74 -3.22 14.32
CA THR A 86 2.57 -3.66 15.11
C THR A 86 2.38 -5.18 15.10
N ALA A 87 2.49 -5.81 13.93
CA ALA A 87 2.31 -7.23 13.76
C ALA A 87 3.55 -8.04 14.18
N MET A 88 4.69 -7.38 14.44
CA MET A 88 5.97 -8.01 14.75
C MET A 88 6.32 -9.11 13.72
N CYS A 89 6.13 -8.79 12.43
CA CYS A 89 6.17 -9.78 11.36
C CYS A 89 7.48 -9.78 10.54
N GLY A 90 8.45 -8.93 10.92
CA GLY A 90 9.81 -8.92 10.37
C GLY A 90 9.83 -8.84 8.85
N LYS A 91 10.51 -9.79 8.20
CA LYS A 91 10.59 -9.89 6.75
C LYS A 91 9.23 -10.00 6.04
N ALA A 92 8.18 -10.48 6.74
CA ALA A 92 6.84 -10.58 6.15
C ALA A 92 6.21 -9.20 5.89
N THR A 93 6.72 -8.13 6.51
CA THR A 93 6.32 -6.75 6.24
C THR A 93 6.42 -6.40 4.75
N PHE A 94 7.42 -6.92 4.05
CA PHE A 94 7.56 -6.71 2.60
C PHE A 94 6.31 -7.15 1.82
N TRP A 95 5.69 -8.27 2.23
CA TRP A 95 4.47 -8.75 1.58
C TRP A 95 3.26 -7.89 1.91
N TYR A 96 3.20 -7.27 3.09
CA TYR A 96 2.19 -6.27 3.41
C TYR A 96 2.32 -5.02 2.52
N TRP A 97 3.54 -4.56 2.28
CA TRP A 97 3.78 -3.52 1.28
C TRP A 97 3.36 -3.95 -0.13
N PHE A 98 3.71 -5.18 -0.53
CA PHE A 98 3.34 -5.72 -1.83
C PHE A 98 1.82 -5.73 -2.04
N ILE A 99 1.05 -6.20 -1.06
CA ILE A 99 -0.42 -6.27 -1.16
C ILE A 99 -1.11 -4.91 -1.05
N ALA A 100 -0.42 -3.87 -0.58
CA ALA A 100 -0.90 -2.49 -0.66
C ALA A 100 -0.56 -1.87 -2.04
N ALA A 101 0.67 -2.04 -2.50
CA ALA A 101 1.19 -1.41 -3.73
C ALA A 101 0.49 -1.93 -5.00
N VAL A 102 0.23 -3.24 -5.10
CA VAL A 102 -0.40 -3.86 -6.29
C VAL A 102 -1.79 -3.30 -6.58
N PRO A 103 -2.79 -3.37 -5.66
CA PRO A 103 -4.11 -2.84 -5.93
C PRO A 103 -4.09 -1.32 -6.13
N PHE A 104 -3.21 -0.60 -5.42
CA PHE A 104 -3.04 0.84 -5.59
C PHE A 104 -2.59 1.18 -7.02
N TYR A 105 -1.53 0.54 -7.52
CA TYR A 105 -1.05 0.76 -8.90
C TYR A 105 -2.12 0.40 -9.93
N CYS A 106 -2.83 -0.70 -9.73
CA CYS A 106 -3.93 -1.10 -10.61
C CYS A 106 -5.08 -0.07 -10.60
N ALA A 107 -5.38 0.55 -9.45
CA ALA A 107 -6.40 1.59 -9.35
C ALA A 107 -5.94 2.90 -10.02
N THR A 108 -4.66 3.27 -9.90
CA THR A 108 -4.10 4.41 -10.66
C THR A 108 -4.13 4.14 -12.16
N TRP A 109 -3.84 2.91 -12.58
CA TRP A 109 -3.93 2.49 -13.98
C TRP A 109 -5.37 2.51 -14.48
N GLU A 110 -6.32 2.04 -13.70
CA GLU A 110 -7.73 2.17 -14.01
C GLU A 110 -8.14 3.64 -14.16
N HIS A 111 -7.70 4.50 -13.24
CA HIS A 111 -7.94 5.94 -13.28
C HIS A 111 -7.46 6.56 -14.60
N PHE A 112 -6.24 6.20 -15.03
CA PHE A 112 -5.68 6.66 -16.31
C PHE A 112 -6.57 6.31 -17.53
N PHE A 113 -7.24 5.15 -17.53
CA PHE A 113 -8.09 4.75 -18.65
C PHE A 113 -9.51 5.31 -18.57
N THR A 114 -10.08 5.33 -17.37
CA THR A 114 -11.48 5.69 -17.09
C THR A 114 -11.68 7.19 -16.91
N ASN A 115 -10.62 7.94 -16.60
CA ASN A 115 -10.64 9.36 -16.23
C ASN A 115 -11.47 9.64 -14.96
N THR A 116 -11.69 8.63 -14.13
CA THR A 116 -12.39 8.78 -12.84
C THR A 116 -11.84 7.77 -11.84
N LEU A 117 -11.50 8.21 -10.64
CA LEU A 117 -11.08 7.29 -9.59
C LEU A 117 -12.30 6.53 -9.08
N ILE A 118 -12.40 5.25 -9.44
CA ILE A 118 -13.54 4.40 -9.08
C ILE A 118 -13.28 3.80 -7.71
N LEU A 119 -13.94 4.34 -6.68
CA LEU A 119 -13.90 3.79 -5.32
C LEU A 119 -15.18 3.00 -5.05
N PRO A 120 -15.12 1.66 -4.95
CA PRO A 120 -16.27 0.86 -4.51
C PRO A 120 -16.66 1.20 -3.05
N ILE A 121 -17.86 0.76 -2.65
CA ILE A 121 -18.40 0.98 -1.29
C ILE A 121 -17.41 0.52 -0.21
N VAL A 122 -16.73 -0.60 -0.45
CA VAL A 122 -15.61 -1.07 0.37
C VAL A 122 -14.33 -0.86 -0.43
N ASN A 123 -13.45 0.02 0.02
CA ASN A 123 -12.22 0.39 -0.67
C ASN A 123 -11.02 0.50 0.28
N GLY A 124 -9.82 0.49 -0.29
CA GLY A 124 -8.57 0.59 0.46
C GLY A 124 -8.45 1.88 1.27
N PRO A 125 -8.59 3.08 0.66
CA PRO A 125 -8.43 4.36 1.36
C PRO A 125 -9.37 4.57 2.55
N THR A 126 -10.57 3.99 2.51
CA THR A 126 -11.58 4.14 3.57
C THR A 126 -11.57 2.96 4.55
N GLU A 127 -12.10 1.80 4.14
CA GLU A 127 -12.25 0.64 5.03
C GLU A 127 -10.92 -0.04 5.30
N GLY A 128 -10.00 -0.05 4.33
CA GLY A 128 -8.66 -0.64 4.49
C GLY A 128 -7.83 0.08 5.54
N LEU A 129 -7.68 1.40 5.42
CA LEU A 129 -6.96 2.20 6.42
C LEU A 129 -7.66 2.17 7.79
N MET A 130 -9.00 2.13 7.81
CA MET A 130 -9.76 1.93 9.04
C MET A 130 -9.42 0.62 9.73
N LEU A 131 -9.43 -0.48 8.99
CA LEU A 131 -9.07 -1.78 9.52
C LEU A 131 -7.66 -1.76 10.11
N ILE A 132 -6.70 -1.11 9.45
CA ILE A 132 -5.32 -1.04 9.90
C ILE A 132 -5.19 -0.26 11.22
N TYR A 133 -5.80 0.93 11.37
CA TYR A 133 -5.71 1.64 12.65
C TYR A 133 -6.48 0.95 13.77
N LEU A 134 -7.57 0.24 13.46
CA LEU A 134 -8.26 -0.59 14.44
C LEU A 134 -7.38 -1.75 14.89
N CYS A 135 -6.61 -2.36 13.99
CA CYS A 135 -5.59 -3.36 14.33
C CYS A 135 -4.51 -2.76 15.24
N HIS A 136 -4.03 -1.54 14.98
CA HIS A 136 -3.09 -0.84 15.84
C HIS A 136 -3.65 -0.64 17.27
N PHE A 137 -4.88 -0.12 17.38
CA PHE A 137 -5.54 0.06 18.68
C PHE A 137 -5.81 -1.26 19.40
N PHE A 138 -6.23 -2.29 18.67
CA PHE A 138 -6.42 -3.62 19.25
C PHE A 138 -5.10 -4.17 19.81
N THR A 139 -4.00 -3.98 19.08
CA THR A 139 -2.66 -4.42 19.48
C THR A 139 -2.14 -3.65 20.69
N PHE A 140 -2.56 -2.39 20.89
CA PHE A 140 -2.30 -1.68 22.13
C PHE A 140 -2.87 -2.42 23.37
N PHE A 141 -3.98 -3.16 23.23
CA PHE A 141 -4.61 -3.95 24.30
C PHE A 141 -4.20 -5.43 24.36
N THR A 142 -3.76 -6.04 23.27
CA THR A 142 -3.30 -7.44 23.25
C THR A 142 -1.78 -7.62 23.27
N GLY A 143 -1.04 -6.68 22.69
CA GLY A 143 0.40 -6.77 22.46
C GLY A 143 0.75 -7.43 21.13
N ALA A 144 1.90 -7.05 20.56
CA ALA A 144 2.33 -7.50 19.23
C ALA A 144 2.47 -9.03 19.10
N GLN A 145 2.77 -9.73 20.20
CA GLN A 145 2.87 -11.19 20.25
C GLN A 145 1.58 -11.89 19.80
N TRP A 146 0.42 -11.25 19.94
CA TRP A 146 -0.86 -11.77 19.47
C TRP A 146 -0.85 -12.03 17.94
N TRP A 147 -0.06 -11.28 17.17
CA TRP A 147 0.07 -11.49 15.73
C TRP A 147 1.09 -12.57 15.37
N ALA A 148 2.20 -12.63 16.11
CA ALA A 148 3.35 -13.48 15.78
C ALA A 148 3.26 -14.91 16.33
N GLN A 149 2.45 -15.13 17.37
CA GLN A 149 2.22 -16.47 17.90
C GLN A 149 1.31 -17.29 16.98
N ASP A 150 1.28 -18.60 17.21
CA ASP A 150 0.33 -19.52 16.57
C ASP A 150 -1.11 -19.00 16.69
N PHE A 151 -1.83 -18.96 15.57
CA PHE A 151 -3.16 -18.36 15.49
C PHE A 151 -4.18 -18.95 16.48
N ARG A 152 -4.04 -20.24 16.87
CA ARG A 152 -4.95 -20.90 17.82
C ARG A 152 -4.78 -20.35 19.23
N LYS A 153 -3.58 -19.87 19.57
CA LYS A 153 -3.35 -19.16 20.84
C LYS A 153 -3.98 -17.78 20.82
N SER A 154 -3.97 -17.12 19.67
CA SER A 154 -4.58 -15.79 19.50
C SER A 154 -6.11 -15.84 19.44
N ILE A 155 -6.67 -16.91 18.86
CA ILE A 155 -8.11 -17.15 18.73
C ILE A 155 -8.44 -18.57 19.23
N PRO A 156 -8.54 -18.78 20.55
CA PRO A 156 -8.77 -20.11 21.14
C PRO A 156 -10.03 -20.81 20.65
N LEU A 157 -11.04 -20.04 20.23
CA LEU A 157 -12.30 -20.54 19.66
C LEU A 157 -12.11 -21.32 18.34
N LEU A 158 -10.99 -21.12 17.64
CA LEU A 158 -10.67 -21.79 16.37
C LEU A 158 -9.64 -22.91 16.53
N ASN A 159 -9.36 -23.36 17.77
CA ASN A 159 -8.38 -24.41 18.02
C ASN A 159 -8.75 -25.77 17.37
N TRP A 160 -10.02 -25.96 16.99
CA TRP A 160 -10.52 -27.16 16.32
C TRP A 160 -10.27 -27.18 14.80
N VAL A 161 -9.85 -26.06 14.20
CA VAL A 161 -9.62 -25.98 12.75
C VAL A 161 -8.33 -26.74 12.40
N PRO A 162 -8.36 -27.72 11.46
CA PRO A 162 -7.21 -28.58 11.13
C PRO A 162 -6.22 -27.87 10.19
N LEU A 163 -5.80 -26.65 10.54
CA LEU A 163 -4.71 -25.96 9.86
C LEU A 163 -3.36 -26.54 10.28
N VAL A 164 -2.30 -26.24 9.52
CA VAL A 164 -0.94 -26.62 9.91
C VAL A 164 -0.63 -26.00 11.29
N PRO A 165 -0.05 -26.75 12.24
CA PRO A 165 0.43 -26.17 13.49
C PRO A 165 1.47 -25.07 13.23
N GLU A 166 1.53 -24.09 14.11
CA GLU A 166 2.55 -23.03 14.17
C GLU A 166 2.45 -21.93 13.09
N ILE A 167 1.29 -21.75 12.46
CA ILE A 167 1.07 -20.62 11.55
C ILE A 167 0.85 -19.34 12.37
N PRO A 168 1.70 -18.30 12.22
CA PRO A 168 1.48 -17.00 12.83
C PRO A 168 0.20 -16.34 12.29
N LEU A 169 -0.53 -15.63 13.15
CA LEU A 169 -1.78 -14.98 12.75
C LEU A 169 -1.57 -13.93 11.65
N TYR A 170 -0.43 -13.23 11.63
CA TYR A 170 -0.13 -12.28 10.55
C TYR A 170 -0.04 -12.97 9.17
N ASN A 171 0.31 -14.25 9.07
CA ASN A 171 0.31 -14.96 7.78
C ASN A 171 -1.12 -15.25 7.32
N ILE A 172 -2.01 -15.59 8.25
CA ILE A 172 -3.43 -15.80 7.95
C ILE A 172 -4.06 -14.49 7.51
N ALA A 173 -3.81 -13.40 8.24
CA ALA A 173 -4.29 -12.07 7.85
C ALA A 173 -3.82 -11.69 6.44
N LEU A 174 -2.54 -11.89 6.13
CA LEU A 174 -1.99 -11.65 4.79
C LEU A 174 -2.72 -12.47 3.71
N PHE A 175 -2.92 -13.77 3.94
CA PHE A 175 -3.63 -14.64 3.00
C PHE A 175 -5.09 -14.19 2.78
N LEU A 176 -5.81 -13.87 3.87
CA LEU A 176 -7.19 -13.39 3.79
C LEU A 176 -7.28 -12.06 3.02
N MET A 177 -6.35 -11.13 3.26
CA MET A 177 -6.28 -9.87 2.51
C MET A 177 -6.04 -10.11 1.02
N ILE A 178 -5.16 -11.05 0.66
CA ILE A 178 -4.94 -11.42 -0.76
C ILE A 178 -6.22 -11.98 -1.38
N ALA A 179 -6.85 -12.96 -0.72
CA ALA A 179 -8.00 -13.68 -1.24
C ALA A 179 -9.25 -12.80 -1.37
N PHE A 180 -9.53 -11.97 -0.37
CA PHE A 180 -10.80 -11.24 -0.25
C PHE A 180 -10.71 -9.75 -0.55
N ALA A 181 -9.52 -9.15 -0.56
CA ALA A 181 -9.34 -7.72 -0.90
C ALA A 181 -8.56 -7.54 -2.20
N VAL A 182 -7.34 -8.07 -2.30
CA VAL A 182 -6.44 -7.78 -3.43
C VAL A 182 -6.95 -8.40 -4.73
N ILE A 183 -7.22 -9.71 -4.75
CA ILE A 183 -7.67 -10.41 -5.96
C ILE A 183 -8.96 -9.80 -6.52
N PRO A 184 -10.02 -9.57 -5.70
CA PRO A 184 -11.23 -8.92 -6.19
C PRO A 184 -11.00 -7.50 -6.71
N THR A 185 -10.17 -6.69 -6.02
CA THR A 185 -9.87 -5.32 -6.43
C THR A 185 -9.15 -5.30 -7.78
N VAL A 186 -8.08 -6.08 -7.94
CA VAL A 186 -7.33 -6.17 -9.19
C VAL A 186 -8.22 -6.68 -10.33
N GLY A 187 -9.06 -7.70 -10.06
CA GLY A 187 -10.02 -8.21 -11.02
C GLY A 187 -11.02 -7.15 -11.49
N SER A 188 -11.56 -6.35 -10.57
CA SER A 188 -12.45 -5.23 -10.88
C SER A 188 -11.75 -4.17 -11.75
N ASN A 189 -10.53 -3.78 -11.38
CA ASN A 189 -9.77 -2.76 -12.11
C ASN A 189 -9.49 -3.21 -13.55
N ILE A 190 -9.09 -4.47 -13.75
CA ILE A 190 -8.88 -5.07 -15.08
C ILE A 190 -10.18 -5.07 -15.89
N HIS A 191 -11.30 -5.47 -15.29
CA HIS A 191 -12.60 -5.51 -15.95
C HIS A 191 -13.07 -4.13 -16.41
N ASN A 192 -12.89 -3.11 -15.57
CA ASN A 192 -13.29 -1.74 -15.88
C ASN A 192 -12.42 -1.14 -16.99
N VAL A 193 -11.10 -1.38 -16.96
CA VAL A 193 -10.22 -0.99 -18.07
C VAL A 193 -10.58 -1.70 -19.36
N TYR A 194 -10.84 -3.01 -19.30
CA TYR A 194 -11.27 -3.80 -20.47
C TYR A 194 -12.50 -3.18 -21.14
N LYS A 195 -13.55 -2.86 -20.38
CA LYS A 195 -14.76 -2.21 -20.90
C LYS A 195 -14.47 -0.90 -21.64
N VAL A 196 -13.60 -0.05 -21.07
CA VAL A 196 -13.25 1.24 -21.69
C VAL A 196 -12.42 1.03 -22.95
N VAL A 197 -11.47 0.11 -22.92
CA VAL A 197 -10.61 -0.21 -24.07
C VAL A 197 -11.45 -0.80 -25.20
N GLU A 198 -12.34 -1.74 -24.92
CA GLU A 198 -13.24 -2.36 -25.89
C GLU A 198 -14.20 -1.32 -26.51
N ALA A 199 -14.84 -0.49 -25.70
CA ALA A 199 -15.74 0.57 -26.17
C ALA A 199 -15.03 1.58 -27.09
N ARG A 200 -13.74 1.85 -26.84
CA ARG A 200 -12.90 2.73 -27.67
C ARG A 200 -12.21 2.01 -28.83
N LYS A 201 -12.49 0.72 -29.06
CA LYS A 201 -11.81 -0.15 -30.05
C LYS A 201 -10.28 -0.12 -29.92
N GLY A 202 -9.79 0.01 -28.69
CA GLY A 202 -8.37 0.01 -28.36
C GLY A 202 -7.79 -1.40 -28.18
N SER A 203 -6.49 -1.48 -27.89
CA SER A 203 -5.79 -2.74 -27.62
C SER A 203 -5.59 -2.96 -26.12
N MET A 204 -6.17 -4.03 -25.59
CA MET A 204 -5.97 -4.43 -24.19
C MET A 204 -4.52 -4.83 -23.91
N LEU A 205 -3.84 -5.43 -24.90
CA LEU A 205 -2.42 -5.76 -24.80
C LEU A 205 -1.58 -4.50 -24.56
N LEU A 206 -1.88 -3.42 -25.27
CA LEU A 206 -1.19 -2.14 -25.10
C LEU A 206 -1.51 -1.49 -23.75
N ALA A 207 -2.73 -1.66 -23.25
CA ALA A 207 -3.12 -1.20 -21.92
C ALA A 207 -2.36 -1.96 -20.82
N LEU A 208 -2.27 -3.29 -20.92
CA LEU A 208 -1.50 -4.14 -20.00
C LEU A 208 0.00 -3.85 -20.08
N ALA A 209 0.53 -3.50 -21.25
CA ALA A 209 1.94 -3.15 -21.41
C ALA A 209 2.35 -1.93 -20.55
N MET A 210 1.41 -1.04 -20.18
CA MET A 210 1.69 0.06 -19.25
C MET A 210 1.97 -0.40 -17.81
N LEU A 211 1.62 -1.63 -17.46
CA LEU A 211 1.95 -2.24 -16.16
C LEU A 211 3.38 -2.79 -16.12
N PHE A 212 4.07 -2.88 -17.26
CA PHE A 212 5.40 -3.44 -17.37
C PHE A 212 6.45 -2.78 -16.45
N PRO A 213 6.57 -1.44 -16.35
CA PRO A 213 7.55 -0.82 -15.46
C PRO A 213 7.38 -1.22 -13.99
N PHE A 214 6.14 -1.34 -13.53
CA PHE A 214 5.85 -1.79 -12.17
C PHE A 214 6.14 -3.29 -11.98
N GLY A 215 5.77 -4.12 -12.96
CA GLY A 215 6.13 -5.54 -12.96
C GLY A 215 7.65 -5.75 -12.91
N LEU A 216 8.42 -4.94 -13.66
CA LEU A 216 9.88 -4.95 -13.66
C LEU A 216 10.45 -4.52 -12.30
N LEU A 217 9.90 -3.47 -11.68
CA LEU A 217 10.29 -3.06 -10.32
C LEU A 217 10.06 -4.20 -9.31
N LEU A 218 8.86 -4.79 -9.30
CA LEU A 218 8.53 -5.89 -8.37
C LEU A 218 9.44 -7.10 -8.59
N ALA A 219 9.63 -7.53 -9.84
CA ALA A 219 10.50 -8.65 -10.17
C ALA A 219 11.96 -8.36 -9.77
N GLY A 220 12.47 -7.17 -10.08
CA GLY A 220 13.83 -6.76 -9.74
C GLY A 220 14.08 -6.76 -8.23
N VAL A 221 13.14 -6.22 -7.45
CA VAL A 221 13.26 -6.18 -5.98
C VAL A 221 13.12 -7.56 -5.36
N LEU A 222 12.25 -8.43 -5.89
CA LEU A 222 12.14 -9.82 -5.44
C LEU A 222 13.41 -10.61 -5.72
N VAL A 223 13.95 -10.51 -6.93
CA VAL A 223 15.21 -11.16 -7.31
C VAL A 223 16.36 -10.64 -6.44
N TRP A 224 16.46 -9.33 -6.25
CA TRP A 224 17.47 -8.75 -5.38
C TRP A 224 17.33 -9.22 -3.93
N SER A 225 16.11 -9.22 -3.38
CA SER A 225 15.84 -9.66 -2.01
C SER A 225 16.18 -11.14 -1.79
N TYR A 226 15.90 -11.99 -2.79
CA TYR A 226 16.19 -13.43 -2.74
C TYR A 226 17.68 -13.74 -2.90
N LEU A 227 18.38 -13.03 -3.79
CA LEU A 227 19.80 -13.26 -4.07
C LEU A 227 20.75 -12.49 -3.15
N SER A 228 20.23 -11.58 -2.32
CA SER A 228 21.07 -10.70 -1.50
C SER A 228 21.88 -11.49 -0.47
N PRO A 229 23.23 -11.43 -0.50
CA PRO A 229 24.08 -12.10 0.49
C PRO A 229 23.86 -11.61 1.92
N SER A 230 23.32 -10.40 2.09
CA SER A 230 23.08 -9.77 3.39
C SER A 230 21.65 -9.96 3.91
N ASP A 231 20.82 -10.80 3.28
CA ASP A 231 19.41 -11.03 3.67
C ASP A 231 18.67 -9.71 3.97
N ILE A 232 18.68 -8.80 2.99
CA ILE A 232 18.23 -7.39 3.15
C ILE A 232 16.80 -7.28 3.67
N MET A 233 15.93 -8.23 3.33
CA MET A 233 14.54 -8.22 3.76
C MET A 233 14.40 -8.49 5.27
N ARG A 234 15.36 -9.23 5.86
CA ARG A 234 15.43 -9.46 7.30
C ARG A 234 16.26 -8.40 8.01
N ASN A 235 17.44 -8.11 7.47
CA ASN A 235 18.44 -7.29 8.16
C ASN A 235 18.23 -5.79 7.96
N GLN A 236 17.60 -5.37 6.86
CA GLN A 236 17.38 -3.96 6.51
C GLN A 236 15.97 -3.70 5.93
N PRO A 237 14.88 -4.17 6.58
CA PRO A 237 13.53 -4.10 6.03
C PRO A 237 13.07 -2.66 5.77
N HIS A 238 13.42 -1.72 6.66
CA HIS A 238 13.09 -0.30 6.50
C HIS A 238 13.71 0.30 5.23
N LEU A 239 15.01 0.09 5.00
CA LEU A 239 15.70 0.60 3.81
C LEU A 239 15.13 -0.02 2.53
N LEU A 240 14.86 -1.32 2.55
CA LEU A 240 14.29 -2.03 1.42
C LEU A 240 12.91 -1.48 1.05
N ILE A 241 12.01 -1.35 2.03
CA ILE A 241 10.62 -0.92 1.81
C ILE A 241 10.55 0.57 1.49
N ILE A 242 11.33 1.43 2.15
CA ILE A 242 11.38 2.87 1.83
C ILE A 242 11.96 3.09 0.43
N GLY A 243 13.10 2.45 0.11
CA GLY A 243 13.75 2.58 -1.19
C GLY A 243 12.84 2.11 -2.33
N THR A 244 12.22 0.94 -2.15
CA THR A 244 11.25 0.42 -3.13
C THR A 244 9.97 1.27 -3.17
N GLY A 245 9.51 1.76 -2.02
CA GLY A 245 8.38 2.66 -1.88
C GLY A 245 8.56 3.97 -2.63
N PHE A 246 9.76 4.56 -2.61
CA PHE A 246 10.07 5.75 -3.42
C PHE A 246 10.10 5.44 -4.92
N ALA A 247 10.68 4.31 -5.33
CA ALA A 247 10.65 3.89 -6.73
C ALA A 247 9.20 3.64 -7.21
N PHE A 248 8.38 3.04 -6.36
CA PHE A 248 6.95 2.85 -6.57
C PHE A 248 6.19 4.18 -6.68
N GLY A 249 6.39 5.09 -5.72
CA GLY A 249 5.77 6.43 -5.73
C GLY A 249 6.18 7.24 -6.96
N PHE A 250 7.42 7.10 -7.43
CA PHE A 250 7.85 7.68 -8.69
C PHE A 250 7.08 7.13 -9.89
N LEU A 251 6.91 5.81 -10.01
CA LEU A 251 6.15 5.20 -11.11
C LEU A 251 4.67 5.62 -11.08
N VAL A 252 4.05 5.64 -9.90
CA VAL A 252 2.68 6.13 -9.70
C VAL A 252 2.57 7.60 -10.11
N GLY A 253 3.47 8.45 -9.63
CA GLY A 253 3.50 9.88 -9.96
C GLY A 253 3.66 10.11 -11.47
N ARG A 254 4.48 9.30 -12.16
CA ARG A 254 4.60 9.32 -13.62
C ARG A 254 3.29 8.95 -14.31
N MET A 255 2.53 7.99 -13.78
CA MET A 255 1.22 7.61 -14.32
C MET A 255 0.17 8.70 -14.15
N ILE A 256 0.12 9.31 -12.96
CA ILE A 256 -0.79 10.42 -12.69
C ILE A 256 -0.43 11.61 -13.57
N LEU A 257 0.86 11.94 -13.70
CA LEU A 257 1.30 13.02 -14.58
C LEU A 257 0.93 12.74 -16.05
N ALA A 258 1.16 11.51 -16.53
CA ALA A 258 0.77 11.11 -17.87
C ALA A 258 -0.75 11.24 -18.08
N HIS A 259 -1.55 10.92 -17.07
CA HIS A 259 -3.00 11.14 -17.10
C HIS A 259 -3.34 12.63 -17.20
N LEU A 260 -2.80 13.46 -16.30
CA LEU A 260 -3.08 14.89 -16.21
C LEU A 260 -2.60 15.67 -17.45
N CYS A 261 -1.60 15.16 -18.17
CA CYS A 261 -1.08 15.72 -19.40
C CYS A 261 -1.68 15.09 -20.68
N ASP A 262 -2.69 14.22 -20.56
CA ASP A 262 -3.33 13.52 -21.68
C ASP A 262 -2.32 12.78 -22.59
N GLU A 263 -1.30 12.15 -22.00
CA GLU A 263 -0.27 11.42 -22.75
C GLU A 263 -0.84 10.22 -23.53
N PRO A 264 -0.21 9.84 -24.67
CA PRO A 264 -0.68 8.75 -25.51
C PRO A 264 -0.59 7.40 -24.79
N LYS A 265 -1.68 6.63 -24.82
CA LYS A 265 -1.80 5.33 -24.14
C LYS A 265 -0.78 4.30 -24.66
N GLY A 266 -0.28 3.45 -23.76
CA GLY A 266 0.63 2.35 -24.09
C GLY A 266 2.11 2.65 -23.86
N LEU A 267 2.99 1.90 -24.54
CA LEU A 267 4.46 2.05 -24.43
C LEU A 267 5.01 3.39 -24.96
N LYS A 268 4.17 4.18 -25.63
CA LYS A 268 4.50 5.55 -26.08
C LYS A 268 4.32 6.60 -24.99
N THR A 269 3.72 6.25 -23.84
CA THR A 269 3.71 7.12 -22.67
C THR A 269 5.14 7.43 -22.26
N GLY A 270 5.38 8.65 -21.78
CA GLY A 270 6.66 9.03 -21.20
C GLY A 270 7.07 8.11 -20.04
N MET A 271 6.12 7.45 -19.40
CA MET A 271 6.38 6.43 -18.37
C MET A 271 7.24 5.26 -18.88
N CYS A 272 6.97 4.80 -20.11
CA CYS A 272 7.62 3.63 -20.70
C CYS A 272 8.87 3.98 -21.52
N MET A 273 8.98 5.24 -21.98
CA MET A 273 10.08 5.67 -22.86
C MET A 273 11.39 6.03 -22.14
N VAL A 274 11.44 6.08 -20.81
CA VAL A 274 12.70 6.34 -20.06
C VAL A 274 13.62 5.10 -20.00
N ILE A 275 13.13 3.94 -20.47
CA ILE A 275 13.90 2.68 -20.55
C ILE A 275 14.56 2.50 -21.94
N ALA A 276 14.27 3.38 -22.91
CA ALA A 276 14.86 3.38 -24.26
C ALA A 276 15.93 4.46 -24.39
#